data_AF-A0A944GLD3-F1
#
_entry.id   AF-A0A944GLD3-F1
#
_cell.length_a   1.000
_cell.length_b   1.000
_cell.length_c   1.000
_cell.angle_alpha   90.00
_cell.angle_beta   90.00
_cell.angle_gamma   90.00
#
_symmetry.space_group_name_H-M   'P 1'
#
loop_
_entity.id
_entity.type
_entity.pdbx_description
1 polymer ?
#
loop_
_entity_poly.entity_id
_entity_poly.type
_entity_poly.pdbx_seq_one_letter_code
_entity_poly.pdbx_strand_id
1 'polypeptide(L)'
;MYEDEKDYIRVALRKLSCTWEEKEEEDGFVIFVIHFQNLLFMIHYCKEHRILRFTLPHFYKVEAEYIDILRTSCNESNIMYSTLTVTYSFSEDETTLRVSLGANLLFDVLNESFDMTLDQLFCMVFAQKQRFIIEFERYKQYIQGKEVLDLEYQYHTDRRISVVLAEQELFHCQKELKLKREEYGCTPITLKEWMRQLELLRGAKLLRLTRIDENNELSVVAEKDKPIRNYPFLENMREAEEGKRVSLILEYVPPFLKDKDPITKREMFINLRCEKKTVEANYVRVTYSLEEDTPDHTDSISALEEKEMIVGQSMLMCLETRNSACARAEFKYMYGEACDKVQANRINELTDSEKVLIEIENPDEAYHMYWGLRFIREERYFDAIRQLELLWNLINQELQRDRENNAFRTYEKTAYYLGLCYQKLRIYKKAYYYLSVNATSSNYTYVRAFVDCLVQAKDYRANRFVQHYIKQMQEAIQKAEWNDIEVPESSTEFLNHLRKLDVRLEIDFGDILTAESTLKEMLQEEDMADFAKQELEFLKTLRLDTKTESPKTNKKGSKSN
;
A
#
# COMPACT_ATOMS: atom_id res chain seq x y z
N MET A 1 -30.28 -60.95 32.27
CA MET A 1 -30.89 -59.86 31.48
C MET A 1 -32.18 -59.48 32.17
N TYR A 2 -32.41 -58.20 32.44
CA TYR A 2 -33.72 -57.75 32.93
C TYR A 2 -34.76 -57.92 31.81
N GLU A 3 -36.02 -58.21 32.18
CA GLU A 3 -37.13 -58.37 31.20
C GLU A 3 -37.62 -57.02 30.65
N ASP A 4 -37.33 -55.91 31.35
CA ASP A 4 -37.65 -54.54 30.93
C ASP A 4 -36.40 -53.65 30.92
N GLU A 5 -36.13 -53.01 29.79
CA GLU A 5 -35.00 -52.08 29.58
C GLU A 5 -35.03 -50.89 30.56
N LYS A 6 -36.22 -50.51 31.05
CA LYS A 6 -36.39 -49.47 32.08
C LYS A 6 -35.69 -49.82 33.39
N ASP A 7 -35.55 -51.10 33.73
CA ASP A 7 -34.94 -51.53 34.99
C ASP A 7 -33.44 -51.25 35.02
N TYR A 8 -32.75 -51.31 33.86
CA TYR A 8 -31.35 -50.91 33.76
C TYR A 8 -31.15 -49.42 34.10
N ILE A 9 -32.08 -48.56 33.65
CA ILE A 9 -32.06 -47.12 33.96
C ILE A 9 -32.23 -46.90 35.48
N ARG A 10 -33.22 -47.56 36.10
CA ARG A 10 -33.47 -47.45 37.54
C ARG A 10 -32.28 -47.93 38.38
N VAL A 11 -31.65 -49.04 38.00
CA VAL A 11 -30.48 -49.56 38.72
C VAL A 11 -29.29 -48.60 38.62
N ALA A 12 -29.03 -48.05 37.44
CA ALA A 12 -27.97 -47.07 37.25
C ALA A 12 -28.20 -45.80 38.08
N LEU A 13 -29.41 -45.24 38.05
CA LEU A 13 -29.77 -44.05 38.84
C LEU A 13 -29.61 -44.28 40.35
N ARG A 14 -29.99 -45.46 40.86
CA ARG A 14 -29.76 -45.83 42.27
C ARG A 14 -28.28 -45.90 42.61
N LYS A 15 -27.45 -46.53 41.77
CA LYS A 15 -26.00 -46.63 42.01
C LYS A 15 -25.32 -45.25 42.05
N LEU A 16 -25.76 -44.34 41.17
CA LEU A 16 -25.25 -42.97 41.12
C LEU A 16 -25.87 -42.05 42.18
N SER A 17 -26.72 -42.58 43.06
CA SER A 17 -27.39 -41.83 44.12
C SER A 17 -28.23 -40.65 43.61
N CYS A 18 -28.83 -40.80 42.43
CA CYS A 18 -29.75 -39.81 41.86
C CYS A 18 -31.15 -39.93 42.46
N THR A 19 -31.88 -38.83 42.55
CA THR A 19 -33.34 -38.85 42.77
C THR A 19 -34.06 -38.62 41.45
N TRP A 20 -35.16 -39.32 41.19
CA TRP A 20 -35.89 -39.17 39.93
C TRP A 20 -37.41 -39.32 40.07
N GLU A 21 -38.12 -38.75 39.11
CA GLU A 21 -39.55 -38.92 38.89
C GLU A 21 -39.78 -39.54 37.51
N GLU A 22 -40.71 -40.50 37.40
CA GLU A 22 -41.09 -41.11 36.13
C GLU A 22 -42.40 -40.49 35.64
N LYS A 23 -42.43 -40.06 34.38
CA LYS A 23 -43.62 -39.56 33.71
C LYS A 23 -43.86 -40.38 32.45
N GLU A 24 -45.05 -40.97 32.35
CA GLU A 24 -45.50 -41.63 31.12
C GLU A 24 -46.19 -40.62 30.23
N GLU A 25 -45.81 -40.58 28.95
CA GLU A 25 -46.47 -39.76 27.93
C GLU A 25 -47.35 -40.62 27.02
N GLU A 26 -48.27 -39.97 26.30
CA GLU A 26 -49.00 -40.61 25.19
C GLU A 26 -47.98 -41.11 24.14
N ASP A 27 -48.27 -42.20 23.45
CA ASP A 27 -47.38 -42.89 22.48
C ASP A 27 -46.23 -43.74 23.07
N GLY A 28 -46.27 -44.10 24.36
CA GLY A 28 -45.39 -45.13 24.93
C GLY A 28 -43.97 -44.66 25.28
N PHE A 29 -43.75 -43.35 25.31
CA PHE A 29 -42.53 -42.73 25.85
C PHE A 29 -42.58 -42.66 27.38
N VAL A 30 -41.42 -42.89 28.00
CA VAL A 30 -41.23 -42.66 29.44
C VAL A 30 -40.10 -41.67 29.64
N ILE A 31 -40.38 -40.66 30.46
CA ILE A 31 -39.42 -39.64 30.83
C ILE A 31 -38.98 -39.86 32.27
N PHE A 32 -37.68 -40.02 32.48
CA PHE A 32 -37.07 -39.97 33.80
C PHE A 32 -36.56 -38.55 34.03
N VAL A 33 -37.20 -37.82 34.93
CA VAL A 33 -36.77 -36.49 35.39
C VAL A 33 -35.83 -36.69 36.58
N ILE A 34 -34.54 -36.44 36.37
CA ILE A 34 -33.47 -36.82 37.29
C ILE A 34 -32.88 -35.57 37.92
N HIS A 35 -32.76 -35.56 39.25
CA HIS A 35 -32.04 -34.54 39.99
C HIS A 35 -30.66 -35.08 40.39
N PHE A 36 -29.62 -34.40 39.96
CA PHE A 36 -28.23 -34.75 40.27
C PHE A 36 -27.38 -33.48 40.41
N GLN A 37 -26.71 -33.33 41.56
CA GLN A 37 -25.80 -32.21 41.85
C GLN A 37 -26.38 -30.81 41.51
N ASN A 38 -27.61 -30.54 41.97
CA ASN A 38 -28.37 -29.29 41.73
C ASN A 38 -28.76 -29.00 40.27
N LEU A 39 -28.62 -29.97 39.37
CA LEU A 39 -29.13 -29.89 38.00
C LEU A 39 -30.25 -30.90 37.78
N LEU A 40 -31.14 -30.53 36.86
CA LEU A 40 -32.25 -31.36 36.40
C LEU A 40 -31.92 -31.91 35.02
N PHE A 41 -31.88 -33.22 34.90
CA PHE A 41 -31.64 -33.95 33.67
C PHE A 41 -32.90 -34.71 33.26
N MET A 42 -33.01 -35.04 31.98
CA MET A 42 -34.11 -35.83 31.45
C MET A 42 -33.56 -36.98 30.61
N ILE A 43 -34.08 -38.18 30.86
CA ILE A 43 -33.91 -39.32 29.97
C ILE A 43 -35.26 -39.61 29.35
N HIS A 44 -35.37 -39.39 28.04
CA HIS A 44 -36.52 -39.86 27.25
C HIS A 44 -36.19 -41.24 26.72
N TYR A 45 -37.03 -42.21 27.06
CA TYR A 45 -36.90 -43.60 26.65
C TYR A 45 -38.13 -44.03 25.85
N CYS A 46 -37.89 -44.64 24.69
CA CYS A 46 -38.91 -45.24 23.83
C CYS A 46 -38.59 -46.70 23.58
N LYS A 47 -39.50 -47.59 23.97
CA LYS A 47 -39.32 -49.04 23.82
C LYS A 47 -39.27 -49.49 22.36
N GLU A 48 -40.03 -48.84 21.49
CA GLU A 48 -40.11 -49.22 20.07
C GLU A 48 -38.83 -48.88 19.30
N HIS A 49 -38.21 -47.75 19.63
CA HIS A 49 -37.02 -47.26 18.94
C HIS A 49 -35.70 -47.67 19.62
N ARG A 50 -35.74 -48.11 20.87
CA ARG A 50 -34.55 -48.51 21.67
C ARG A 50 -33.45 -47.44 21.68
N ILE A 51 -33.87 -46.17 21.54
CA ILE A 51 -33.04 -44.96 21.64
C ILE A 51 -33.38 -44.27 22.95
N LEU A 52 -32.33 -43.82 23.63
CA LEU A 52 -32.41 -43.11 24.88
C LEU A 52 -31.82 -41.72 24.69
N ARG A 53 -32.64 -40.69 24.85
CA ARG A 53 -32.22 -39.29 24.72
C ARG A 53 -31.96 -38.70 26.09
N PHE A 54 -30.69 -38.48 26.39
CA PHE A 54 -30.23 -37.80 27.61
C PHE A 54 -30.16 -36.30 27.35
N THR A 55 -30.75 -35.48 28.21
CA THR A 55 -30.82 -34.02 28.04
C THR A 55 -30.58 -33.29 29.35
N LEU A 56 -29.73 -32.27 29.32
CA LEU A 56 -29.69 -31.17 30.29
C LEU A 56 -30.41 -29.97 29.67
N PRO A 57 -31.70 -29.74 29.98
CA PRO A 57 -32.45 -28.63 29.41
C PRO A 57 -32.03 -27.28 29.99
N HIS A 58 -32.05 -26.25 29.15
CA HIS A 58 -32.06 -24.83 29.55
C HIS A 58 -30.98 -24.42 30.57
N PHE A 59 -29.75 -24.93 30.42
CA PHE A 59 -28.67 -24.69 31.38
C PHE A 59 -28.07 -23.28 31.30
N TYR A 60 -28.36 -22.55 30.22
CA TYR A 60 -27.87 -21.19 30.00
C TYR A 60 -28.91 -20.36 29.22
N LYS A 61 -28.95 -19.06 29.50
CA LYS A 61 -29.93 -18.11 28.96
C LYS A 61 -29.20 -16.95 28.29
N VAL A 62 -29.64 -16.58 27.10
CA VAL A 62 -29.03 -15.55 26.25
C VAL A 62 -30.10 -14.61 25.72
N GLU A 63 -29.81 -13.32 25.61
CA GLU A 63 -30.73 -12.34 24.99
C GLU A 63 -30.74 -12.53 23.47
N ALA A 64 -31.91 -12.34 22.83
CA ALA A 64 -32.07 -12.62 21.40
C ALA A 64 -31.08 -11.85 20.49
N GLU A 65 -30.62 -10.68 20.93
CA GLU A 65 -29.61 -9.86 20.22
C GLU A 65 -28.25 -10.56 20.03
N TYR A 66 -27.93 -11.57 20.84
CA TYR A 66 -26.68 -12.33 20.73
C TYR A 66 -26.81 -13.65 19.98
N ILE A 67 -27.86 -13.82 19.15
CA ILE A 67 -28.12 -15.08 18.44
C ILE A 67 -26.95 -15.52 17.54
N ASP A 68 -26.22 -14.59 16.92
CA ASP A 68 -25.13 -14.94 16.01
C ASP A 68 -23.87 -15.42 16.76
N ILE A 69 -23.57 -14.82 17.92
CA ILE A 69 -22.56 -15.35 18.85
C ILE A 69 -22.97 -16.72 19.35
N LEU A 70 -24.25 -16.87 19.71
CA LEU A 70 -24.76 -18.12 20.23
C LEU A 70 -24.63 -19.23 19.19
N ARG A 71 -24.97 -18.95 17.93
CA ARG A 71 -24.83 -19.89 16.81
C ARG A 71 -23.37 -20.31 16.62
N THR A 72 -22.44 -19.37 16.62
CA THR A 72 -21.00 -19.63 16.53
C THR A 72 -20.52 -20.50 17.70
N SER A 73 -20.91 -20.14 18.92
CA SER A 73 -20.52 -20.86 20.15
C SER A 73 -21.08 -22.29 20.18
N CYS A 74 -22.31 -22.49 19.68
CA CYS A 74 -22.92 -23.80 19.53
C CYS A 74 -22.17 -24.64 18.48
N ASN A 75 -21.86 -24.06 17.32
CA ASN A 75 -21.13 -24.75 16.25
C ASN A 75 -19.74 -25.21 16.74
N GLU A 76 -18.95 -24.33 17.35
CA GLU A 76 -17.63 -24.68 17.88
C GLU A 76 -17.71 -25.75 18.97
N SER A 77 -18.68 -25.64 19.89
CA SER A 77 -18.87 -26.63 20.94
C SER A 77 -19.23 -28.01 20.36
N ASN A 78 -20.04 -28.05 19.30
CA ASN A 78 -20.44 -29.29 18.63
C ASN A 78 -19.33 -29.91 17.77
N ILE A 79 -18.40 -29.11 17.24
CA ILE A 79 -17.20 -29.63 16.55
C ILE A 79 -16.25 -30.30 17.55
N MET A 80 -16.13 -29.76 18.76
CA MET A 80 -15.19 -30.25 19.78
C MET A 80 -15.65 -31.53 20.48
N TYR A 81 -16.95 -31.73 20.66
CA TYR A 81 -17.50 -32.88 21.37
C TYR A 81 -18.43 -33.68 20.46
N SER A 82 -18.04 -34.91 20.13
CA SER A 82 -18.80 -35.79 19.24
C SER A 82 -20.02 -36.46 19.91
N THR A 83 -20.02 -36.58 21.24
CA THR A 83 -21.03 -37.35 21.99
C THR A 83 -22.20 -36.49 22.48
N LEU A 84 -21.95 -35.21 22.75
CA LEU A 84 -22.91 -34.27 23.31
C LEU A 84 -23.12 -33.11 22.33
N THR A 85 -24.38 -32.80 22.07
CA THR A 85 -24.78 -31.70 21.19
C THR A 85 -25.35 -30.56 22.02
N VAL A 86 -24.81 -29.36 21.84
CA VAL A 86 -25.41 -28.11 22.29
C VAL A 86 -26.43 -27.65 21.26
N THR A 87 -27.64 -27.38 21.73
CA THR A 87 -28.75 -26.84 20.93
C THR A 87 -29.32 -25.62 21.61
N TYR A 88 -29.89 -24.69 20.84
CA TYR A 88 -30.61 -23.55 21.38
C TYR A 88 -32.04 -23.49 20.83
N SER A 89 -32.94 -22.90 21.59
CA SER A 89 -34.32 -22.63 21.18
C SER A 89 -34.80 -21.30 21.76
N PHE A 90 -35.78 -20.67 21.11
CA PHE A 90 -36.44 -19.51 21.69
C PHE A 90 -37.27 -19.89 22.92
N SER A 91 -37.38 -18.96 23.87
CA SER A 91 -38.41 -18.98 24.89
C SER A 91 -39.78 -18.66 24.28
N GLU A 92 -40.86 -18.99 25.00
CA GLU A 92 -42.25 -18.76 24.53
C GLU A 92 -42.58 -17.30 24.21
N ASP A 93 -41.89 -16.37 24.86
CA ASP A 93 -42.01 -14.92 24.64
C ASP A 93 -41.04 -14.38 23.56
N GLU A 94 -40.25 -15.25 22.92
CA GLU A 94 -39.25 -14.95 21.88
C GLU A 94 -38.17 -13.92 22.25
N THR A 95 -38.16 -13.42 23.49
CA THR A 95 -37.18 -12.42 23.95
C THR A 95 -35.81 -13.02 24.26
N THR A 96 -35.78 -14.31 24.59
CA THR A 96 -34.58 -14.98 25.09
C THR A 96 -34.37 -16.33 24.43
N LEU A 97 -33.11 -16.71 24.29
CA LEU A 97 -32.67 -17.99 23.80
C LEU A 97 -32.25 -18.86 24.99
N ARG A 98 -32.71 -20.11 25.01
CA ARG A 98 -32.37 -21.10 26.02
C ARG A 98 -31.46 -22.15 25.39
N VAL A 99 -30.35 -22.44 26.06
CA VAL A 99 -29.36 -23.41 25.59
C VAL A 99 -29.53 -24.72 26.34
N SER A 100 -29.54 -25.83 25.62
CA SER A 100 -29.69 -27.19 26.13
C SER A 100 -28.56 -28.07 25.62
N LEU A 101 -28.18 -29.07 26.40
CA LEU A 101 -27.21 -30.10 26.04
C LEU A 101 -27.94 -31.43 25.91
N GLY A 102 -27.61 -32.25 24.92
CA GLY A 102 -28.18 -33.58 24.80
C GLY A 102 -27.28 -34.60 24.13
N ALA A 103 -27.53 -35.87 24.41
CA ALA A 103 -26.91 -37.02 23.75
C ALA A 103 -28.00 -38.03 23.38
N ASN A 104 -27.82 -38.68 22.23
CA ASN A 104 -28.62 -39.83 21.83
C ASN A 104 -27.80 -41.10 22.04
N LEU A 105 -28.35 -42.05 22.77
CA LEU A 105 -27.70 -43.30 23.15
C LEU A 105 -28.49 -44.49 22.58
N LEU A 106 -27.78 -45.49 22.06
CA LEU A 106 -28.37 -46.75 21.60
C LEU A 106 -28.33 -47.77 22.74
N PHE A 107 -29.49 -48.30 23.11
CA PHE A 107 -29.62 -49.18 24.27
C PHE A 107 -28.84 -50.51 24.09
N ASP A 108 -28.78 -51.03 22.87
CA ASP A 108 -28.11 -52.31 22.53
C ASP A 108 -26.62 -52.38 22.86
N VAL A 109 -25.95 -51.23 22.98
CA VAL A 109 -24.50 -51.15 23.22
C VAL A 109 -24.18 -51.08 24.74
N LEU A 110 -25.18 -50.86 25.59
CA LEU A 110 -24.99 -50.34 26.95
C LEU A 110 -25.31 -51.33 28.08
N ASN A 111 -25.78 -52.54 27.76
CA ASN A 111 -26.53 -53.40 28.67
C ASN A 111 -25.81 -53.84 29.96
N GLU A 112 -24.48 -53.83 30.07
CA GLU A 112 -23.79 -54.24 31.31
C GLU A 112 -23.03 -53.11 32.03
N SER A 113 -22.96 -51.91 31.45
CA SER A 113 -22.19 -50.76 31.99
C SER A 113 -22.91 -49.42 31.85
N PHE A 114 -24.25 -49.44 31.88
CA PHE A 114 -25.07 -48.23 31.72
C PHE A 114 -24.83 -47.20 32.84
N ASP A 115 -24.57 -47.65 34.07
CA ASP A 115 -24.18 -46.81 35.20
C ASP A 115 -22.86 -46.06 34.94
N MET A 116 -21.83 -46.74 34.46
CA MET A 116 -20.57 -46.11 34.09
C MET A 116 -20.73 -45.12 32.93
N THR A 117 -21.59 -45.45 31.96
CA THR A 117 -21.87 -44.57 30.82
C THR A 117 -22.59 -43.30 31.27
N LEU A 118 -23.59 -43.45 32.16
CA LEU A 118 -24.35 -42.33 32.70
C LEU A 118 -23.48 -41.42 33.57
N ASP A 119 -22.56 -41.99 34.37
CA ASP A 119 -21.55 -41.23 35.12
C ASP A 119 -20.63 -40.42 34.20
N GLN A 120 -20.10 -41.04 33.15
CA GLN A 120 -19.30 -40.35 32.14
C GLN A 120 -20.07 -39.23 31.45
N LEU A 121 -21.35 -39.44 31.12
CA LEU A 121 -22.18 -38.41 30.51
C LEU A 121 -22.40 -37.23 31.45
N PHE A 122 -22.61 -37.45 32.75
CA PHE A 122 -22.67 -36.36 33.72
C PHE A 122 -21.36 -35.57 33.72
N CYS A 123 -20.20 -36.23 33.82
CA CYS A 123 -18.89 -35.57 33.79
C CYS A 123 -18.68 -34.75 32.49
N MET A 124 -19.02 -35.32 31.33
CA MET A 124 -18.90 -34.65 30.05
C MET A 124 -19.82 -33.43 29.95
N VAL A 125 -21.06 -33.52 30.46
CA VAL A 125 -21.97 -32.38 30.49
C VAL A 125 -21.44 -31.25 31.34
N PHE A 126 -20.91 -31.53 32.54
CA PHE A 126 -20.32 -30.47 33.38
C PHE A 126 -19.15 -29.78 32.69
N ALA A 127 -18.26 -30.55 32.06
CA ALA A 127 -17.10 -30.02 31.34
C ALA A 127 -17.51 -29.15 30.14
N GLN A 128 -18.42 -29.65 29.29
CA GLN A 128 -18.86 -28.91 28.11
C GLN A 128 -19.69 -27.69 28.46
N LYS A 129 -20.57 -27.78 29.47
CA LYS A 129 -21.33 -26.64 30.01
C LYS A 129 -20.39 -25.51 30.44
N GLN A 130 -19.39 -25.82 31.27
CA GLN A 130 -18.49 -24.80 31.80
C GLN A 130 -17.68 -24.15 30.68
N ARG A 131 -17.18 -24.95 29.73
CA ARG A 131 -16.42 -24.45 28.59
C ARG A 131 -17.28 -23.57 27.69
N PHE A 132 -18.50 -24.00 27.39
CA PHE A 132 -19.43 -23.23 26.57
C PHE A 132 -19.67 -21.83 27.16
N ILE A 133 -19.91 -21.73 28.47
CA ILE A 133 -20.12 -20.46 29.15
C ILE A 133 -18.89 -19.56 29.03
N ILE A 134 -17.69 -20.10 29.27
CA ILE A 134 -16.43 -19.33 29.18
C ILE A 134 -16.22 -18.79 27.76
N GLU A 135 -16.41 -19.62 26.73
CA GLU A 135 -16.22 -19.22 25.34
C GLU A 135 -17.28 -18.20 24.89
N PHE A 136 -18.55 -18.42 25.25
CA PHE A 136 -19.63 -17.49 24.92
C PHE A 136 -19.39 -16.10 25.53
N GLU A 137 -19.00 -16.02 26.81
CA GLU A 137 -18.70 -14.75 27.47
C GLU A 137 -17.47 -14.06 26.85
N ARG A 138 -16.46 -14.83 26.41
CA ARG A 138 -15.31 -14.28 25.67
C ARG A 138 -15.74 -13.63 24.37
N TYR A 139 -16.61 -14.28 23.60
CA TYR A 139 -17.14 -13.71 22.36
C TYR A 139 -18.02 -12.48 22.62
N LYS A 140 -18.86 -12.52 23.66
CA LYS A 140 -19.68 -11.37 24.07
C LYS A 140 -18.83 -10.15 24.43
N GLN A 141 -17.70 -10.33 25.12
CA GLN A 141 -16.76 -9.24 25.41
C GLN A 141 -16.06 -8.70 24.14
N TYR A 142 -15.69 -9.57 23.21
CA TYR A 142 -14.98 -9.18 21.98
C TYR A 142 -15.78 -8.21 21.07
N ILE A 143 -17.11 -8.31 21.10
CA ILE A 143 -17.99 -7.50 20.26
C ILE A 143 -18.53 -6.24 20.92
N GLN A 144 -18.30 -6.02 22.23
CA GLN A 144 -18.77 -4.79 22.88
C GLN A 144 -18.20 -3.56 22.17
N GLY A 145 -19.09 -2.75 21.58
CA GLY A 145 -18.73 -1.53 20.83
C GLY A 145 -18.43 -1.72 19.34
N LYS A 146 -18.66 -2.92 18.78
CA LYS A 146 -18.52 -3.18 17.33
C LYS A 146 -19.89 -3.44 16.69
N GLU A 147 -20.19 -2.74 15.59
CA GLU A 147 -21.30 -3.09 14.69
C GLU A 147 -20.85 -4.33 13.88
N VAL A 148 -21.24 -5.53 14.31
CA VAL A 148 -20.86 -6.78 13.62
C VAL A 148 -22.10 -7.49 13.13
N LEU A 149 -22.18 -7.69 11.81
CA LEU A 149 -23.26 -8.42 11.13
C LEU A 149 -23.01 -9.94 11.06
N ASP A 150 -21.74 -10.39 11.06
CA ASP A 150 -21.34 -11.80 11.04
C ASP A 150 -19.95 -11.99 11.69
N LEU A 151 -19.94 -12.63 12.87
CA LEU A 151 -18.73 -12.90 13.65
C LEU A 151 -17.83 -13.99 13.05
N GLU A 152 -18.43 -15.00 12.42
CA GLU A 152 -17.70 -16.13 11.85
C GLU A 152 -16.88 -15.64 10.65
N TYR A 153 -17.51 -14.87 9.76
CA TYR A 153 -16.84 -14.25 8.62
C TYR A 153 -15.70 -13.31 9.04
N GLN A 154 -15.93 -12.46 10.04
CA GLN A 154 -14.93 -11.48 10.48
C GLN A 154 -13.75 -12.16 11.18
N TYR A 155 -13.99 -13.15 12.05
CA TYR A 155 -12.91 -13.91 12.69
C TYR A 155 -12.03 -14.64 11.65
N HIS A 156 -12.63 -15.24 10.62
CA HIS A 156 -11.89 -15.88 9.54
C HIS A 156 -11.09 -14.88 8.69
N THR A 157 -11.64 -13.69 8.44
CA THR A 157 -10.97 -12.61 7.72
C THR A 157 -9.75 -12.10 8.50
N ASP A 158 -9.91 -11.80 9.79
CA ASP A 158 -8.84 -11.33 10.67
C ASP A 158 -7.71 -12.37 10.81
N ARG A 159 -8.07 -13.64 10.92
CA ARG A 159 -7.10 -14.74 10.94
C ARG A 159 -6.35 -14.86 9.62
N ARG A 160 -7.02 -14.68 8.48
CA ARG A 160 -6.36 -14.72 7.15
C ARG A 160 -5.40 -13.55 6.99
N ILE A 161 -5.78 -12.33 7.39
CA ILE A 161 -4.89 -11.16 7.40
C ILE A 161 -3.67 -11.43 8.29
N SER A 162 -3.87 -11.99 9.48
CA SER A 162 -2.78 -12.34 10.41
C SER A 162 -1.79 -13.35 9.80
N VAL A 163 -2.28 -14.35 9.06
CA VAL A 163 -1.43 -15.30 8.34
C VAL A 163 -0.65 -14.61 7.23
N VAL A 164 -1.26 -13.70 6.47
CA VAL A 164 -0.56 -12.92 5.42
C VAL A 164 0.53 -12.04 6.00
N LEU A 165 0.28 -11.40 7.15
CA LEU A 165 1.30 -10.62 7.87
C LEU A 165 2.46 -11.51 8.37
N ALA A 166 2.14 -12.68 8.95
CA ALA A 166 3.16 -13.64 9.39
C ALA A 166 3.96 -14.23 8.21
N GLU A 167 3.34 -14.45 7.05
CA GLU A 167 4.04 -14.85 5.82
C GLU A 167 5.06 -13.77 5.41
N GLN A 168 4.72 -12.48 5.50
CA GLN A 168 5.66 -11.38 5.23
C GLN A 168 6.85 -11.35 6.21
N GLU A 169 6.64 -11.70 7.48
CA GLU A 169 7.69 -11.80 8.50
C GLU A 169 8.64 -12.99 8.24
N LEU A 170 8.14 -14.08 7.66
CA LEU A 170 8.92 -15.30 7.38
C LEU A 170 9.82 -15.19 6.14
N PHE A 171 9.64 -14.18 5.28
CA PHE A 171 10.53 -13.93 4.15
C PHE A 171 11.79 -13.18 4.58
N HIS A 172 12.67 -13.83 5.35
CA HIS A 172 14.09 -13.46 5.39
C HIS A 172 14.77 -13.88 4.08
N CYS A 173 14.40 -13.24 2.97
CA CYS A 173 15.24 -13.22 1.78
C CYS A 173 16.29 -12.11 1.92
N GLN A 174 17.19 -12.24 2.90
CA GLN A 174 18.53 -11.68 2.75
C GLN A 174 19.26 -12.52 1.70
N LYS A 175 18.87 -12.38 0.42
CA LYS A 175 19.91 -12.39 -0.59
C LYS A 175 20.75 -11.18 -0.23
N GLU A 176 21.92 -11.42 0.35
CA GLU A 176 22.99 -10.43 0.32
C GLU A 176 22.97 -9.86 -1.10
N LEU A 177 22.50 -8.61 -1.23
CA LEU A 177 22.85 -7.80 -2.37
C LEU A 177 24.36 -7.67 -2.24
N LYS A 178 25.08 -8.64 -2.80
CA LYS A 178 26.43 -8.43 -3.27
C LYS A 178 26.24 -7.33 -4.30
N LEU A 179 26.31 -6.08 -3.83
CA LEU A 179 26.66 -4.94 -4.66
C LEU A 179 27.94 -5.41 -5.35
N LYS A 180 27.79 -5.90 -6.57
CA LYS A 180 28.90 -5.86 -7.49
C LYS A 180 29.34 -4.40 -7.41
N ARG A 181 30.64 -4.17 -7.25
CA ARG A 181 31.22 -2.87 -7.58
C ARG A 181 30.91 -2.66 -9.06
N GLU A 182 29.69 -2.21 -9.35
CA GLU A 182 29.25 -1.88 -10.69
C GLU A 182 30.00 -0.60 -10.98
N GLU A 183 31.11 -0.76 -11.70
CA GLU A 183 31.88 0.36 -12.15
C GLU A 183 30.93 1.21 -13.01
N TYR A 184 30.66 2.43 -12.56
CA TYR A 184 29.97 3.36 -13.42
C TYR A 184 30.88 3.70 -14.60
N GLY A 185 30.28 3.64 -15.79
CA GLY A 185 30.94 3.78 -17.08
C GLY A 185 30.81 2.50 -17.89
N CYS A 186 30.01 2.56 -18.96
CA CYS A 186 29.99 1.62 -20.09
C CYS A 186 29.06 0.39 -20.04
N THR A 187 28.25 0.15 -18.99
CA THR A 187 27.18 -0.87 -19.13
C THR A 187 25.98 -0.30 -19.89
N PRO A 188 25.60 -0.87 -21.06
CA PRO A 188 24.49 -0.36 -21.84
C PRO A 188 23.18 -0.38 -21.05
N ILE A 189 22.36 0.66 -21.24
CA ILE A 189 21.06 0.75 -20.58
C ILE A 189 20.11 -0.27 -21.24
N THR A 190 19.76 -1.31 -20.48
CA THR A 190 18.82 -2.32 -20.95
C THR A 190 17.37 -1.86 -20.75
N LEU A 191 16.44 -2.38 -21.55
CA LEU A 191 15.01 -2.13 -21.37
C LEU A 191 14.54 -2.53 -19.96
N LYS A 192 15.06 -3.63 -19.39
CA LYS A 192 14.74 -4.05 -18.02
C LYS A 192 15.06 -2.96 -17.01
N GLU A 193 16.25 -2.39 -17.10
CA GLU A 193 16.69 -1.40 -16.13
C GLU A 193 15.88 -0.11 -16.26
N TRP A 194 15.66 0.34 -17.49
CA TRP A 194 14.83 1.49 -17.80
C TRP A 194 13.38 1.32 -17.30
N MET A 195 12.71 0.21 -17.65
CA MET A 195 11.34 -0.06 -17.18
C MET A 195 11.27 -0.21 -15.65
N ARG A 196 12.26 -0.85 -15.01
CA ARG A 196 12.32 -1.00 -13.54
C ARG A 196 12.39 0.35 -12.84
N GLN A 197 13.22 1.25 -13.34
CA GLN A 197 13.38 2.58 -12.75
C GLN A 197 12.12 3.43 -12.90
N LEU A 198 11.48 3.37 -14.07
CA LEU A 198 10.25 4.10 -14.35
C LEU A 198 8.97 3.42 -13.84
N GLU A 199 9.09 2.25 -13.19
CA GLU A 199 7.98 1.42 -12.71
C GLU A 199 7.01 0.94 -13.82
N LEU A 200 7.49 0.85 -15.06
CA LEU A 200 6.69 0.45 -16.21
C LEU A 200 6.55 -1.07 -16.30
N LEU A 201 5.37 -1.52 -16.76
CA LEU A 201 5.10 -2.91 -17.16
C LEU A 201 5.48 -3.96 -16.09
N ARG A 202 5.25 -3.66 -14.81
CA ARG A 202 5.51 -4.59 -13.70
C ARG A 202 4.69 -5.87 -13.88
N GLY A 203 5.37 -7.01 -13.88
CA GLY A 203 4.74 -8.33 -14.05
C GLY A 203 4.24 -8.64 -15.46
N ALA A 204 4.35 -7.72 -16.42
CA ALA A 204 3.94 -7.96 -17.80
C ALA A 204 4.88 -8.97 -18.49
N LYS A 205 4.33 -9.78 -19.37
CA LYS A 205 5.08 -10.73 -20.20
C LYS A 205 5.41 -10.09 -21.54
N LEU A 206 6.69 -9.93 -21.86
CA LEU A 206 7.11 -9.31 -23.12
C LEU A 206 7.17 -10.35 -24.24
N LEU A 207 6.58 -10.02 -25.39
CA LEU A 207 6.40 -10.94 -26.51
C LEU A 207 7.42 -10.68 -27.61
N ARG A 208 7.48 -9.44 -28.10
CA ARG A 208 8.27 -9.04 -29.25
C ARG A 208 8.70 -7.58 -29.15
N LEU A 209 9.90 -7.29 -29.66
CA LEU A 209 10.41 -5.94 -29.83
C LEU A 209 10.76 -5.72 -31.31
N THR A 210 10.12 -4.73 -31.91
CA THR A 210 10.30 -4.34 -33.31
C THR A 210 10.95 -2.97 -33.36
N ARG A 211 11.91 -2.77 -34.25
CA ARG A 211 12.56 -1.49 -34.52
C ARG A 211 12.11 -0.96 -35.87
N ILE A 212 11.79 0.32 -35.91
CA ILE A 212 11.55 1.11 -37.12
C ILE A 212 12.72 2.08 -37.24
N ASP A 213 13.45 1.99 -38.35
CA ASP A 213 14.55 2.89 -38.66
C ASP A 213 14.08 4.16 -39.39
N GLU A 214 15.04 4.98 -39.81
CA GLU A 214 14.78 6.25 -40.50
C GLU A 214 14.15 6.09 -41.89
N ASN A 215 14.27 4.91 -42.51
CA ASN A 215 13.67 4.58 -43.80
C ASN A 215 12.27 3.97 -43.63
N ASN A 216 11.75 3.94 -42.40
CA ASN A 216 10.54 3.23 -42.01
C ASN A 216 10.61 1.71 -42.25
N GLU A 217 11.82 1.14 -42.26
CA GLU A 217 11.98 -0.31 -42.36
C GLU A 217 11.77 -0.97 -41.00
N LEU A 218 10.91 -1.99 -40.99
CA LEU A 218 10.55 -2.76 -39.80
C LEU A 218 11.49 -3.95 -39.64
N SER A 219 12.16 -4.04 -38.50
CA SER A 219 13.05 -5.16 -38.15
C SER A 219 12.74 -5.70 -36.75
N VAL A 220 12.50 -7.00 -36.63
CA VAL A 220 12.34 -7.64 -35.32
C VAL A 220 13.72 -7.79 -34.68
N VAL A 221 13.95 -7.11 -33.56
CA VAL A 221 15.27 -7.04 -32.91
C VAL A 221 15.42 -7.97 -31.71
N ALA A 222 14.30 -8.35 -31.08
CA ALA A 222 14.27 -9.35 -30.03
C ALA A 222 12.89 -10.02 -29.92
N GLU A 223 12.89 -11.31 -29.61
CA GLU A 223 11.69 -12.07 -29.29
C GLU A 223 11.86 -12.77 -27.94
N LYS A 224 10.74 -12.98 -27.23
CA LYS A 224 10.66 -13.57 -25.89
C LYS A 224 11.16 -12.64 -24.77
N ASP A 225 10.62 -12.87 -23.57
CA ASP A 225 10.76 -11.97 -22.44
C ASP A 225 12.22 -11.66 -22.04
N LYS A 226 13.06 -12.69 -21.87
CA LYS A 226 14.45 -12.50 -21.39
C LYS A 226 15.34 -11.74 -22.38
N PRO A 227 15.38 -12.07 -23.70
CA PRO A 227 16.11 -11.27 -24.68
C PRO A 227 15.65 -9.81 -24.75
N ILE A 228 14.34 -9.58 -24.76
CA ILE A 228 13.77 -8.22 -24.82
C ILE A 228 14.19 -7.40 -23.59
N ARG A 229 14.07 -7.98 -22.39
CA ARG A 229 14.48 -7.31 -21.15
C ARG A 229 15.95 -6.88 -21.15
N ASN A 230 16.83 -7.69 -21.73
CA ASN A 230 18.26 -7.39 -21.78
C ASN A 230 18.67 -6.56 -23.01
N TYR A 231 17.72 -6.13 -23.85
CA TYR A 231 18.01 -5.37 -25.06
C TYR A 231 18.55 -3.97 -24.72
N PRO A 232 19.76 -3.61 -25.19
CA PRO A 232 20.40 -2.33 -24.88
C PRO A 232 19.90 -1.23 -25.83
N PHE A 233 18.69 -0.73 -25.58
CA PHE A 233 17.94 0.04 -26.58
C PHE A 233 18.59 1.37 -27.01
N LEU A 234 19.37 2.03 -26.14
CA LEU A 234 20.09 3.25 -26.50
C LEU A 234 21.24 3.02 -27.48
N GLU A 235 21.75 1.79 -27.62
CA GLU A 235 22.84 1.47 -28.54
C GLU A 235 22.47 1.72 -30.01
N ASN A 236 21.16 1.73 -30.33
CA ASN A 236 20.67 2.13 -31.65
C ASN A 236 21.06 3.57 -32.02
N MET A 237 21.46 4.38 -31.03
CA MET A 237 21.82 5.78 -31.19
C MET A 237 23.33 6.03 -31.09
N ARG A 238 24.18 4.99 -31.03
CA ARG A 238 25.64 5.15 -30.87
C ARG A 238 26.31 5.88 -32.02
N GLU A 239 25.92 5.52 -33.24
CA GLU A 239 26.45 6.13 -34.48
C GLU A 239 25.47 7.13 -35.08
N ALA A 240 24.43 7.52 -34.33
CA ALA A 240 23.45 8.48 -34.79
C ALA A 240 24.06 9.88 -34.99
N GLU A 241 23.61 10.57 -36.03
CA GLU A 241 23.84 12.01 -36.19
C GLU A 241 22.73 12.80 -35.50
N GLU A 242 22.99 14.08 -35.23
CA GLU A 242 21.99 14.97 -34.61
C GLU A 242 20.71 15.01 -35.45
N GLY A 243 19.56 14.93 -34.77
CA GLY A 243 18.25 14.87 -35.40
C GLY A 243 17.79 13.47 -35.81
N LYS A 244 18.68 12.45 -35.85
CA LYS A 244 18.31 11.08 -36.20
C LYS A 244 17.25 10.52 -35.26
N ARG A 245 16.33 9.72 -35.81
CA ARG A 245 15.22 9.08 -35.09
C ARG A 245 15.21 7.57 -35.29
N VAL A 246 14.90 6.84 -34.22
CA VAL A 246 14.64 5.40 -34.22
C VAL A 246 13.42 5.15 -33.34
N SER A 247 12.46 4.36 -33.81
CA SER A 247 11.30 3.98 -33.02
C SER A 247 11.36 2.49 -32.67
N LEU A 248 10.89 2.13 -31.49
CA LEU A 248 10.75 0.76 -31.02
C LEU A 248 9.29 0.53 -30.65
N ILE A 249 8.76 -0.63 -31.03
CA ILE A 249 7.43 -1.10 -30.66
C ILE A 249 7.62 -2.35 -29.81
N LEU A 250 7.18 -2.28 -28.56
CA LEU A 250 7.23 -3.38 -27.60
C LEU A 250 5.83 -3.98 -27.43
N GLU A 251 5.65 -5.22 -27.86
CA GLU A 251 4.45 -6.00 -27.65
C GLU A 251 4.50 -6.72 -26.30
N TYR A 252 3.45 -6.58 -25.48
CA TYR A 252 3.36 -7.20 -24.16
C TYR A 252 1.95 -7.69 -23.81
N VAL A 253 1.88 -8.55 -22.80
CA VAL A 253 0.63 -8.99 -22.14
C VAL A 253 0.65 -8.52 -20.69
N PRO A 254 -0.36 -7.75 -20.22
CA PRO A 254 -0.51 -7.36 -18.83
C PRO A 254 -0.61 -8.57 -17.87
N PRO A 255 -0.15 -8.46 -16.61
CA PRO A 255 -0.08 -9.59 -15.66
C PRO A 255 -1.42 -10.24 -15.33
N PHE A 256 -2.55 -9.55 -15.53
CA PHE A 256 -3.89 -10.01 -15.14
C PHE A 256 -4.69 -10.65 -16.29
N LEU A 257 -4.17 -10.64 -17.52
CA LEU A 257 -4.85 -11.17 -18.69
C LEU A 257 -4.27 -12.54 -19.10
N LYS A 258 -5.15 -13.48 -19.46
CA LYS A 258 -4.74 -14.83 -19.88
C LYS A 258 -4.14 -14.78 -21.29
N ASP A 259 -2.96 -15.37 -21.43
CA ASP A 259 -2.11 -15.49 -22.64
C ASP A 259 -2.80 -15.94 -23.95
N LYS A 260 -4.04 -16.43 -23.93
CA LYS A 260 -4.68 -17.13 -25.06
C LYS A 260 -5.64 -16.29 -25.89
N ASP A 261 -5.96 -15.06 -25.50
CA ASP A 261 -6.93 -14.24 -26.22
C ASP A 261 -6.22 -13.09 -26.98
N PRO A 262 -6.33 -12.97 -28.32
CA PRO A 262 -5.67 -11.92 -29.09
C PRO A 262 -6.04 -10.48 -28.66
N ILE A 263 -7.16 -10.31 -27.95
CA ILE A 263 -7.64 -9.03 -27.38
C ILE A 263 -6.77 -8.56 -26.19
N THR A 264 -5.87 -9.41 -25.66
CA THR A 264 -5.05 -9.13 -24.47
C THR A 264 -3.65 -8.59 -24.74
N LYS A 265 -3.26 -8.47 -26.02
CA LYS A 265 -1.98 -7.88 -26.40
C LYS A 265 -2.07 -6.36 -26.40
N ARG A 266 -0.98 -5.71 -25.98
CA ARG A 266 -0.83 -4.26 -25.95
C ARG A 266 0.52 -3.86 -26.53
N GLU A 267 0.58 -2.63 -27.02
CA GLU A 267 1.81 -2.06 -27.56
C GLU A 267 2.30 -0.88 -26.72
N MET A 268 3.62 -0.81 -26.58
CA MET A 268 4.32 0.36 -26.06
C MET A 268 5.21 0.92 -27.16
N PHE A 269 5.05 2.20 -27.45
CA PHE A 269 5.88 2.91 -28.41
C PHE A 269 7.01 3.62 -27.69
N ILE A 270 8.24 3.48 -28.17
CA ILE A 270 9.43 4.13 -27.63
C ILE A 270 10.15 4.82 -28.80
N ASN A 271 10.18 6.14 -28.78
CA ASN A 271 10.85 6.97 -29.76
C ASN A 271 12.17 7.48 -29.19
N LEU A 272 13.25 7.26 -29.93
CA LEU A 272 14.60 7.72 -29.63
C LEU A 272 14.97 8.80 -30.64
N ARG A 273 15.42 9.96 -30.17
CA ARG A 273 15.91 11.05 -31.01
C ARG A 273 17.25 11.55 -30.51
N CYS A 274 18.26 11.61 -31.37
CA CYS A 274 19.52 12.26 -31.02
C CYS A 274 19.29 13.78 -31.04
N GLU A 275 19.37 14.42 -29.88
CA GLU A 275 19.21 15.88 -29.75
C GLU A 275 20.55 16.59 -29.92
N LYS A 276 21.63 15.99 -29.43
CA LYS A 276 22.98 16.57 -29.46
C LYS A 276 24.03 15.48 -29.45
N LYS A 277 25.10 15.69 -30.23
CA LYS A 277 26.27 14.83 -30.29
C LYS A 277 27.49 15.62 -29.83
N THR A 278 28.23 15.07 -28.87
CA THR A 278 29.51 15.62 -28.45
C THR A 278 30.61 14.60 -28.70
N VAL A 279 31.87 15.02 -28.52
CA VAL A 279 33.02 14.11 -28.57
C VAL A 279 32.88 12.98 -27.53
N GLU A 280 32.13 13.24 -26.46
CA GLU A 280 32.12 12.45 -25.23
C GLU A 280 30.83 11.64 -25.01
N ALA A 281 29.75 12.01 -25.70
CA ALA A 281 28.41 11.50 -25.45
C ALA A 281 27.41 11.83 -26.57
N ASN A 282 26.43 10.94 -26.75
CA ASN A 282 25.23 11.24 -27.51
C ASN A 282 24.06 11.49 -26.54
N TYR A 283 23.47 12.68 -26.63
CA TYR A 283 22.27 13.04 -25.87
C TYR A 283 21.04 12.59 -26.65
N VAL A 284 20.28 11.67 -26.06
CA VAL A 284 19.14 11.01 -26.69
C VAL A 284 17.87 11.37 -25.91
N ARG A 285 16.93 12.02 -26.59
CA ARG A 285 15.56 12.16 -26.09
C ARG A 285 14.85 10.82 -26.25
N VAL A 286 14.36 10.29 -25.15
CA VAL A 286 13.54 9.08 -25.11
C VAL A 286 12.12 9.50 -24.77
N THR A 287 11.21 9.28 -25.71
CA THR A 287 9.78 9.53 -25.55
C THR A 287 9.05 8.21 -25.66
N TYR A 288 8.21 7.86 -24.69
CA TYR A 288 7.42 6.64 -24.77
C TYR A 288 5.94 6.94 -24.57
N SER A 289 5.09 6.02 -25.02
CA SER A 289 3.65 6.00 -24.76
C SER A 289 3.16 4.57 -24.60
N LEU A 290 2.27 4.38 -23.63
CA LEU A 290 1.55 3.12 -23.41
C LEU A 290 0.15 3.23 -23.99
N GLU A 291 -0.34 2.13 -24.56
CA GLU A 291 -1.74 1.98 -24.97
C GLU A 291 -2.64 1.92 -23.72
N GLU A 292 -3.78 2.61 -23.74
CA GLU A 292 -4.71 2.68 -22.61
C GLU A 292 -5.30 1.31 -22.27
N ASP A 293 -5.53 1.06 -20.97
CA ASP A 293 -6.36 -0.04 -20.54
C ASP A 293 -7.82 0.30 -20.93
N THR A 294 -8.36 -0.43 -21.91
CA THR A 294 -9.78 -0.33 -22.27
C THR A 294 -10.66 -0.46 -21.01
N PRO A 295 -11.59 0.46 -20.75
CA PRO A 295 -12.37 0.47 -19.52
C PRO A 295 -13.25 -0.79 -19.45
N ASP A 296 -13.09 -1.58 -18.39
CA ASP A 296 -14.18 -2.42 -17.92
C ASP A 296 -15.27 -1.47 -17.40
N HIS A 297 -16.49 -1.57 -17.92
CA HIS A 297 -17.61 -0.66 -17.62
C HIS A 297 -18.19 -0.82 -16.20
N THR A 298 -17.43 -1.40 -15.28
CA THR A 298 -17.77 -1.57 -13.88
C THR A 298 -16.68 -0.93 -13.03
N ASP A 299 -16.99 0.27 -12.52
CA ASP A 299 -16.59 0.77 -11.20
C ASP A 299 -16.00 2.20 -11.13
N SER A 300 -16.51 2.85 -10.08
CA SER A 300 -16.21 4.10 -9.39
C SER A 300 -16.07 5.43 -10.15
N ILE A 301 -16.79 6.42 -9.61
CA ILE A 301 -16.70 7.86 -9.93
C ILE A 301 -15.30 8.42 -9.62
N SER A 302 -14.50 7.74 -8.77
CA SER A 302 -13.12 8.11 -8.47
C SER A 302 -12.12 7.78 -9.58
N ALA A 303 -12.49 6.97 -10.57
CA ALA A 303 -11.62 6.65 -11.69
C ALA A 303 -11.69 7.68 -12.84
N LEU A 304 -12.57 8.68 -12.77
CA LEU A 304 -12.80 9.63 -13.88
C LEU A 304 -11.61 10.59 -14.14
N GLU A 305 -10.71 10.82 -13.18
CA GLU A 305 -9.54 11.69 -13.38
C GLU A 305 -8.26 10.95 -13.81
N GLU A 306 -8.17 9.64 -13.57
CA GLU A 306 -7.08 8.80 -14.11
C GLU A 306 -7.41 8.23 -15.51
N LYS A 307 -8.65 8.42 -15.98
CA LYS A 307 -9.23 7.78 -17.19
C LYS A 307 -8.87 8.40 -18.54
N GLU A 308 -8.08 9.48 -18.61
CA GLU A 308 -7.85 10.22 -19.88
C GLU A 308 -6.37 10.47 -20.27
N MET A 309 -5.40 9.76 -19.71
CA MET A 309 -4.01 9.96 -20.15
C MET A 309 -3.39 8.70 -20.71
N ILE A 310 -3.15 8.71 -22.03
CA ILE A 310 -1.94 8.14 -22.63
C ILE A 310 -0.79 8.36 -21.63
N VAL A 311 -0.30 7.28 -21.02
CA VAL A 311 0.85 7.34 -20.10
C VAL A 311 2.09 7.51 -20.96
N GLY A 312 2.31 8.74 -21.40
CA GLY A 312 3.43 9.13 -22.23
C GLY A 312 4.32 10.13 -21.51
N GLN A 313 5.63 9.87 -21.53
CA GLN A 313 6.61 10.80 -20.99
C GLN A 313 7.79 10.95 -21.94
N SER A 314 8.51 12.06 -21.78
CA SER A 314 9.71 12.38 -22.52
C SER A 314 10.83 12.75 -21.57
N MET A 315 11.99 12.14 -21.73
CA MET A 315 13.17 12.36 -20.88
C MET A 315 14.45 12.43 -21.70
N LEU A 316 15.46 13.10 -21.16
CA LEU A 316 16.80 13.13 -21.75
C LEU A 316 17.68 12.06 -21.09
N MET A 317 18.30 11.23 -21.92
CA MET A 317 19.25 10.22 -21.51
C MET A 317 20.55 10.41 -22.29
N CYS A 318 21.65 9.91 -21.75
CA CYS A 318 22.94 10.00 -22.40
C CYS A 318 23.52 8.63 -22.69
N LEU A 319 24.05 8.47 -23.90
CA LEU A 319 24.89 7.36 -24.28
C LEU A 319 26.35 7.84 -24.27
N GLU A 320 27.05 7.54 -23.17
CA GLU A 320 28.46 7.88 -23.00
C GLU A 320 29.31 7.11 -24.03
N THR A 321 30.18 7.82 -24.75
CA THR A 321 31.15 7.21 -25.70
C THR A 321 32.52 6.98 -25.07
N ARG A 322 32.78 7.59 -23.90
CA ARG A 322 34.03 7.48 -23.13
C ARG A 322 34.15 6.15 -22.38
N ASN A 323 35.39 5.74 -22.13
CA ASN A 323 35.73 4.60 -21.26
C ASN A 323 35.64 4.99 -19.77
N SER A 324 35.25 4.07 -18.89
CA SER A 324 35.11 4.24 -17.43
C SER A 324 36.38 4.78 -16.75
N ALA A 325 37.56 4.51 -17.32
CA ALA A 325 38.83 5.06 -16.85
C ALA A 325 38.91 6.59 -16.91
N CYS A 326 38.33 7.22 -17.93
CA CYS A 326 38.31 8.68 -18.08
C CYS A 326 37.45 9.34 -17.01
N ALA A 327 36.27 8.79 -16.72
CA ALA A 327 35.37 9.28 -15.68
C ALA A 327 36.03 9.26 -14.28
N ARG A 328 36.81 8.21 -13.97
CA ARG A 328 37.56 8.16 -12.70
C ARG A 328 38.70 9.16 -12.63
N ALA A 329 39.41 9.37 -13.74
CA ALA A 329 40.48 10.36 -13.79
C ALA A 329 39.92 11.78 -13.57
N GLU A 330 38.79 12.09 -14.19
CA GLU A 330 38.08 13.35 -14.01
C GLU A 330 37.66 13.57 -12.55
N PHE A 331 36.99 12.58 -11.94
CA PHE A 331 36.63 12.68 -10.52
C PHE A 331 37.87 12.87 -9.63
N LYS A 332 38.94 12.09 -9.83
CA LYS A 332 40.15 12.21 -9.02
C LYS A 332 40.79 13.59 -9.13
N TYR A 333 40.79 14.18 -10.32
CA TYR A 333 41.30 15.53 -10.54
C TYR A 333 40.44 16.54 -9.75
N MET A 334 39.12 16.51 -9.93
CA MET A 334 38.21 17.45 -9.26
C MET A 334 38.21 17.32 -7.73
N TYR A 335 38.21 16.08 -7.22
CA TYR A 335 38.24 15.81 -5.79
C TYR A 335 39.60 16.20 -5.18
N GLY A 336 40.70 15.91 -5.88
CA GLY A 336 42.04 16.34 -5.47
C GLY A 336 42.17 17.86 -5.40
N GLU A 337 41.66 18.58 -6.41
CA GLU A 337 41.65 20.05 -6.42
C GLU A 337 40.87 20.63 -5.23
N ALA A 338 39.72 20.04 -4.90
CA ALA A 338 38.92 20.43 -3.75
C ALA A 338 39.69 20.22 -2.42
N CYS A 339 40.34 19.07 -2.26
CA CYS A 339 41.17 18.78 -1.09
C CYS A 339 42.36 19.74 -0.97
N ASP A 340 43.03 20.06 -2.07
CA ASP A 340 44.18 20.97 -2.11
C ASP A 340 43.77 22.40 -1.72
N LYS A 341 42.58 22.86 -2.15
CA LYS A 341 42.02 24.16 -1.73
C LYS A 341 41.76 24.21 -0.23
N VAL A 342 41.20 23.15 0.35
CA VAL A 342 40.98 23.05 1.80
C VAL A 342 42.31 23.05 2.57
N GLN A 343 43.28 22.25 2.15
CA GLN A 343 44.60 22.19 2.79
C GLN A 343 45.36 23.52 2.71
N ALA A 344 45.20 24.25 1.61
CA ALA A 344 45.78 25.59 1.44
C ALA A 344 44.98 26.71 2.14
N ASN A 345 43.95 26.37 2.93
CA ASN A 345 43.03 27.31 3.60
C ASN A 345 42.32 28.28 2.63
N ARG A 346 42.11 27.86 1.38
CA ARG A 346 41.43 28.59 0.31
C ARG A 346 39.96 28.14 0.19
N ILE A 347 39.28 28.04 1.32
CA ILE A 347 37.89 27.51 1.41
C ILE A 347 36.91 28.38 0.60
N ASN A 348 37.17 29.69 0.51
CA ASN A 348 36.35 30.63 -0.25
C ASN A 348 36.43 30.44 -1.78
N GLU A 349 37.42 29.69 -2.28
CA GLU A 349 37.59 29.38 -3.70
C GLU A 349 36.85 28.09 -4.11
N LEU A 350 36.22 27.39 -3.17
CA LEU A 350 35.44 26.18 -3.47
C LEU A 350 34.15 26.54 -4.20
N THR A 351 33.92 25.88 -5.33
CA THR A 351 32.62 25.84 -5.99
C THR A 351 31.60 25.11 -5.11
N ASP A 352 30.31 25.34 -5.35
CA ASP A 352 29.26 24.65 -4.58
C ASP A 352 29.29 23.13 -4.75
N SER A 353 29.78 22.63 -5.91
CA SER A 353 30.08 21.20 -6.07
C SER A 353 31.19 20.75 -5.14
N GLU A 354 32.30 21.45 -5.12
CA GLU A 354 33.45 21.06 -4.30
C GLU A 354 33.12 21.11 -2.81
N LYS A 355 32.34 22.11 -2.37
CA LYS A 355 31.83 22.18 -0.98
C LYS A 355 31.07 20.92 -0.59
N VAL A 356 30.18 20.42 -1.44
CA VAL A 356 29.43 19.19 -1.16
C VAL A 356 30.33 17.96 -1.11
N LEU A 357 31.37 17.90 -1.95
CA LEU A 357 32.27 16.75 -2.01
C LEU A 357 33.21 16.65 -0.81
N ILE A 358 33.73 17.78 -0.31
CA ILE A 358 34.66 17.78 0.83
C ILE A 358 33.97 17.42 2.15
N GLU A 359 32.65 17.51 2.21
CA GLU A 359 31.84 17.07 3.36
C GLU A 359 31.68 15.54 3.41
N ILE A 360 32.01 14.83 2.32
CA ILE A 360 31.89 13.37 2.22
C ILE A 360 33.27 12.76 2.41
N GLU A 361 33.46 12.09 3.55
CA GLU A 361 34.74 11.49 3.94
C GLU A 361 35.13 10.29 3.05
N ASN A 362 34.15 9.50 2.62
CA ASN A 362 34.37 8.31 1.80
C ASN A 362 34.48 8.68 0.30
N PRO A 363 35.63 8.44 -0.35
CA PRO A 363 35.82 8.80 -1.75
C PRO A 363 34.88 8.06 -2.72
N ASP A 364 34.44 6.85 -2.39
CA ASP A 364 33.49 6.09 -3.23
C ASP A 364 32.09 6.72 -3.17
N GLU A 365 31.68 7.24 -2.00
CA GLU A 365 30.44 7.99 -1.85
C GLU A 365 30.51 9.34 -2.56
N ALA A 366 31.63 10.05 -2.39
CA ALA A 366 31.88 11.33 -3.04
C ALA A 366 31.87 11.19 -4.57
N TYR A 367 32.37 10.07 -5.11
CA TYR A 367 32.31 9.75 -6.53
C TYR A 367 30.87 9.71 -7.05
N HIS A 368 30.00 8.94 -6.39
CA HIS A 368 28.60 8.82 -6.82
C HIS A 368 27.82 10.13 -6.63
N MET A 369 28.10 10.88 -5.56
CA MET A 369 27.51 12.21 -5.35
C MET A 369 27.93 13.19 -6.46
N TYR A 370 29.23 13.24 -6.80
CA TYR A 370 29.74 14.11 -7.86
C TYR A 370 29.02 13.88 -9.18
N TRP A 371 28.95 12.63 -9.63
CA TRP A 371 28.30 12.29 -10.90
C TRP A 371 26.79 12.53 -10.86
N GLY A 372 26.12 12.19 -9.76
CA GLY A 372 24.70 12.48 -9.56
C GLY A 372 24.40 13.98 -9.71
N LEU A 373 25.15 14.84 -9.02
CA LEU A 373 24.98 16.29 -9.08
C LEU A 373 25.28 16.88 -10.45
N ARG A 374 26.33 16.39 -11.11
CA ARG A 374 26.66 16.80 -12.46
C ARG A 374 25.51 16.49 -13.42
N PHE A 375 24.98 15.28 -13.38
CA PHE A 375 23.87 14.89 -14.25
C PHE A 375 22.58 15.67 -13.98
N ILE A 376 22.31 16.05 -12.73
CA ILE A 376 21.18 16.94 -12.41
C ILE A 376 21.33 18.29 -13.12
N ARG A 377 22.53 18.89 -13.12
CA ARG A 377 22.79 20.18 -13.80
C ARG A 377 22.67 20.07 -15.31
N GLU A 378 22.98 18.91 -15.87
CA GLU A 378 22.80 18.58 -17.28
C GLU A 378 21.36 18.15 -17.63
N GLU A 379 20.41 18.21 -16.68
CA GLU A 379 19.02 17.74 -16.80
C GLU A 379 18.88 16.25 -17.16
N ARG A 380 19.95 15.48 -16.94
CA ARG A 380 20.02 14.03 -17.14
C ARG A 380 19.53 13.29 -15.90
N TYR A 381 18.28 13.52 -15.51
CA TYR A 381 17.73 13.01 -14.24
C TYR A 381 17.75 11.48 -14.16
N PHE A 382 17.58 10.76 -15.27
CA PHE A 382 17.68 9.30 -15.31
C PHE A 382 19.10 8.81 -14.98
N ASP A 383 20.12 9.46 -15.56
CA ASP A 383 21.52 9.12 -15.29
C ASP A 383 21.92 9.46 -13.85
N ALA A 384 21.39 10.57 -13.32
CA ALA A 384 21.56 10.95 -11.93
C ALA A 384 21.00 9.90 -10.96
N ILE A 385 19.79 9.39 -11.21
CA ILE A 385 19.16 8.34 -10.39
C ILE A 385 20.06 7.11 -10.30
N ARG A 386 20.69 6.69 -11.40
CA ARG A 386 21.60 5.54 -11.38
C ARG A 386 22.77 5.70 -10.42
N GLN A 387 23.33 6.91 -10.32
CA GLN A 387 24.42 7.18 -9.38
C GLN A 387 23.94 7.29 -7.96
N LEU A 388 22.86 8.03 -7.76
CA LEU A 388 22.34 8.32 -6.43
C LEU A 388 21.69 7.08 -5.80
N GLU A 389 21.13 6.14 -6.56
CA GLU A 389 20.64 4.85 -6.03
C GLU A 389 21.79 3.95 -5.56
N LEU A 390 22.93 3.95 -6.26
CA LEU A 390 24.13 3.24 -5.80
C LEU A 390 24.62 3.85 -4.48
N LEU A 391 24.70 5.18 -4.41
CA LEU A 391 25.06 5.91 -3.20
C LEU A 391 24.11 5.61 -2.04
N TRP A 392 22.80 5.68 -2.29
CA TRP A 392 21.75 5.37 -1.32
C TRP A 392 21.89 3.97 -0.75
N ASN A 393 22.18 2.98 -1.59
CA ASN A 393 22.39 1.60 -1.15
C ASN A 393 23.67 1.44 -0.33
N LEU A 394 24.75 2.13 -0.69
CA LEU A 394 26.00 2.13 0.07
C LEU A 394 25.78 2.72 1.47
N ILE A 395 25.22 3.94 1.55
CA ILE A 395 24.98 4.64 2.82
C ILE A 395 23.98 3.88 3.70
N ASN A 396 22.91 3.32 3.13
CA ASN A 396 21.96 2.52 3.91
C ASN A 396 22.60 1.29 4.55
N GLN A 397 23.49 0.61 3.84
CA GLN A 397 24.22 -0.53 4.39
C GLN A 397 25.16 -0.11 5.52
N GLU A 398 25.75 1.07 5.42
CA GLU A 398 26.60 1.64 6.47
C GLU A 398 25.81 2.04 7.71
N LEU A 399 24.72 2.78 7.55
CA LEU A 399 23.84 3.19 8.66
C LEU A 399 23.17 2.01 9.37
N GLN A 400 22.95 0.89 8.67
CA GLN A 400 22.49 -0.35 9.30
C GLN A 400 23.55 -0.98 10.22
N ARG A 401 24.84 -0.78 9.92
CA ARG A 401 25.96 -1.30 10.70
C ARG A 401 26.36 -0.36 11.83
N ASP A 402 26.28 0.95 11.61
CA ASP A 402 26.62 1.98 12.58
C ASP A 402 25.61 3.13 12.53
N ARG A 403 24.73 3.19 13.53
CA ARG A 403 23.64 4.17 13.62
C ARG A 403 24.06 5.53 14.16
N GLU A 404 25.25 5.64 14.76
CA GLU A 404 25.77 6.89 15.32
C GLU A 404 26.68 7.65 14.33
N ASN A 405 26.78 7.12 13.11
CA ASN A 405 27.64 7.65 12.06
C ASN A 405 27.13 8.99 11.49
N ASN A 406 28.06 9.91 11.23
CA ASN A 406 27.84 11.18 10.54
C ASN A 406 27.30 11.03 9.10
N ALA A 407 27.29 9.81 8.54
CA ALA A 407 26.70 9.44 7.25
C ALA A 407 25.21 9.85 7.10
N PHE A 408 24.50 10.16 8.19
CA PHE A 408 23.10 10.62 8.12
C PHE A 408 22.93 11.92 7.31
N ARG A 409 23.89 12.85 7.34
CA ARG A 409 23.80 14.07 6.52
C ARG A 409 23.90 13.76 5.02
N THR A 410 24.79 12.83 4.65
CA THR A 410 24.92 12.35 3.26
C THR A 410 23.68 11.56 2.85
N TYR A 411 23.08 10.83 3.78
CA TYR A 411 21.81 10.11 3.58
C TYR A 411 20.65 11.07 3.25
N GLU A 412 20.40 12.09 4.08
CA GLU A 412 19.37 13.11 3.83
C GLU A 412 19.57 13.82 2.49
N LYS A 413 20.81 14.23 2.20
CA LYS A 413 21.22 14.83 0.92
C LYS A 413 20.92 13.91 -0.27
N THR A 414 21.29 12.65 -0.17
CA THR A 414 21.06 11.65 -1.22
C THR A 414 19.56 11.44 -1.45
N ALA A 415 18.78 11.37 -0.36
CA ALA A 415 17.32 11.27 -0.41
C ALA A 415 16.71 12.48 -1.13
N TYR A 416 17.19 13.69 -0.82
CA TYR A 416 16.75 14.92 -1.47
C TYR A 416 16.98 14.88 -2.98
N TYR A 417 18.20 14.57 -3.43
CA TYR A 417 18.52 14.54 -4.86
C TYR A 417 17.82 13.41 -5.61
N LEU A 418 17.68 12.21 -5.01
CA LEU A 418 16.88 11.13 -5.60
C LEU A 418 15.42 11.55 -5.76
N GLY A 419 14.86 12.11 -4.69
CA GLY A 419 13.52 12.67 -4.66
C GLY A 419 13.27 13.66 -5.78
N LEU A 420 14.14 14.65 -5.91
CA LEU A 420 14.11 15.67 -6.95
C LEU A 420 14.16 15.05 -8.36
N CYS A 421 15.06 14.09 -8.60
CA CYS A 421 15.16 13.44 -9.91
C CYS A 421 13.89 12.67 -10.26
N TYR A 422 13.37 11.88 -9.32
CA TYR A 422 12.11 11.15 -9.52
C TYR A 422 10.91 12.09 -9.73
N GLN A 423 10.88 13.22 -9.03
CA GLN A 423 9.85 14.26 -9.20
C GLN A 423 9.94 14.91 -10.59
N LYS A 424 11.15 15.21 -11.09
CA LYS A 424 11.35 15.73 -12.46
C LYS A 424 10.91 14.74 -13.55
N LEU A 425 11.00 13.43 -13.26
CA LEU A 425 10.45 12.36 -14.10
C LEU A 425 8.95 12.07 -13.82
N ARG A 426 8.28 12.85 -12.95
CA ARG A 426 6.87 12.68 -12.55
C ARG A 426 6.55 11.30 -11.95
N ILE A 427 7.54 10.63 -11.35
CA ILE A 427 7.37 9.35 -10.64
C ILE A 427 7.16 9.68 -9.16
N TYR A 428 6.02 10.29 -8.86
CA TYR A 428 5.81 10.93 -7.56
C TYR A 428 5.78 9.94 -6.38
N LYS A 429 5.34 8.69 -6.58
CA LYS A 429 5.33 7.67 -5.51
C LYS A 429 6.74 7.35 -5.02
N LYS A 430 7.71 7.20 -5.93
CA LYS A 430 9.13 7.03 -5.58
C LYS A 430 9.75 8.32 -5.06
N ALA A 431 9.41 9.46 -5.66
CA ALA A 431 9.88 10.76 -5.15
C ALA A 431 9.47 10.95 -3.69
N TYR A 432 8.22 10.68 -3.35
CA TYR A 432 7.71 10.70 -1.98
C TYR A 432 8.48 9.75 -1.04
N TYR A 433 8.76 8.52 -1.48
CA TYR A 433 9.54 7.56 -0.69
C TYR A 433 10.87 8.18 -0.22
N TYR A 434 11.65 8.75 -1.14
CA TYR A 434 12.93 9.37 -0.80
C TYR A 434 12.78 10.71 -0.07
N LEU A 435 11.86 11.58 -0.50
CA LEU A 435 11.68 12.91 0.09
C LEU A 435 11.08 12.86 1.50
N SER A 436 10.38 11.78 1.86
CA SER A 436 9.81 11.63 3.21
C SER A 436 10.87 11.65 4.32
N VAL A 437 12.12 11.26 4.01
CA VAL A 437 13.27 11.40 4.90
C VAL A 437 13.47 12.86 5.32
N ASN A 438 13.21 13.79 4.41
CA ASN A 438 13.44 15.21 4.61
C ASN A 438 12.23 15.97 5.16
N ALA A 439 11.13 15.30 5.49
CA ALA A 439 9.91 15.96 5.94
C ALA A 439 10.16 16.85 7.17
N THR A 440 10.98 16.39 8.11
CA THR A 440 11.30 17.14 9.34
C THR A 440 12.67 17.81 9.30
N SER A 441 13.26 18.00 8.11
CA SER A 441 14.58 18.61 7.97
C SER A 441 14.54 20.08 8.39
N SER A 442 15.62 20.57 9.01
CA SER A 442 15.80 22.02 9.24
C SER A 442 16.12 22.78 7.96
N ASN A 443 16.42 22.09 6.85
CA ASN A 443 16.67 22.70 5.56
C ASN A 443 15.35 22.91 4.80
N TYR A 444 14.88 24.17 4.73
CA TYR A 444 13.65 24.53 4.03
C TYR A 444 13.64 24.13 2.55
N THR A 445 14.80 24.05 1.90
CA THR A 445 14.89 23.57 0.50
C THR A 445 14.43 22.12 0.38
N TYR A 446 14.71 21.29 1.38
CA TYR A 446 14.36 19.87 1.34
C TYR A 446 12.89 19.65 1.68
N VAL A 447 12.41 20.35 2.72
CA VAL A 447 10.99 20.34 3.08
C VAL A 447 10.14 20.85 1.92
N ARG A 448 10.59 21.91 1.24
CA ARG A 448 9.96 22.43 0.02
C ARG A 448 9.79 21.37 -1.05
N ALA A 449 10.85 20.63 -1.39
CA ALA A 449 10.76 19.56 -2.40
C ALA A 449 9.76 18.46 -1.98
N PHE A 450 9.75 18.09 -0.69
CA PHE A 450 8.78 17.13 -0.15
C PHE A 450 7.33 17.60 -0.33
N VAL A 451 7.01 18.84 0.04
CA VAL A 451 5.66 19.40 -0.10
C VAL A 451 5.28 19.56 -1.56
N ASP A 452 6.19 20.07 -2.40
CA ASP A 452 5.98 20.21 -3.85
C ASP A 452 5.67 18.86 -4.51
N CYS A 453 6.34 17.79 -4.07
CA CYS A 453 6.07 16.45 -4.55
C CYS A 453 4.63 16.00 -4.24
N LEU A 454 4.11 16.27 -3.04
CA LEU A 454 2.75 15.91 -2.66
C LEU A 454 1.71 16.70 -3.47
N VAL A 455 1.92 18.01 -3.63
CA VAL A 455 1.03 18.88 -4.43
C VAL A 455 1.02 18.44 -5.89
N GLN A 456 2.20 18.22 -6.50
CA GLN A 456 2.30 17.77 -7.90
C GLN A 456 1.76 16.35 -8.13
N ALA A 457 1.77 15.51 -7.09
CA ALA A 457 1.14 14.19 -7.11
C ALA A 457 -0.39 14.24 -6.99
N LYS A 458 -0.99 15.42 -6.75
CA LYS A 458 -2.40 15.57 -6.36
C LYS A 458 -2.77 14.72 -5.14
N ASP A 459 -1.84 14.56 -4.20
CA ASP A 459 -2.07 13.76 -3.01
C ASP A 459 -2.90 14.56 -2.00
N TYR A 460 -4.05 14.02 -1.56
CA TYR A 460 -4.95 14.70 -0.63
C TYR A 460 -4.27 15.12 0.69
N ARG A 461 -3.20 14.43 1.09
CA ARG A 461 -2.43 14.73 2.31
C ARG A 461 -1.65 16.03 2.18
N ALA A 462 -1.44 16.55 0.97
CA ALA A 462 -0.70 17.78 0.72
C ALA A 462 -1.22 18.95 1.56
N ASN A 463 -2.55 19.14 1.61
CA ASN A 463 -3.20 20.21 2.39
C ASN A 463 -2.80 20.18 3.87
N ARG A 464 -2.88 19.00 4.50
CA ARG A 464 -2.49 18.84 5.91
C ARG A 464 -1.05 19.26 6.17
N PHE A 465 -0.12 18.87 5.29
CA PHE A 465 1.29 19.23 5.44
C PHE A 465 1.54 20.72 5.18
N VAL A 466 0.96 21.30 4.13
CA VAL A 466 1.06 22.73 3.83
C VAL A 466 0.58 23.57 5.00
N GLN A 467 -0.63 23.30 5.50
CA GLN A 467 -1.20 24.00 6.65
C GLN A 467 -0.36 23.85 7.92
N HIS A 468 0.16 22.65 8.16
CA HIS A 468 1.06 22.40 9.29
C HIS A 468 2.33 23.27 9.23
N TYR A 469 3.00 23.32 8.08
CA TYR A 469 4.22 24.12 7.92
C TYR A 469 3.95 25.62 7.92
N ILE A 470 2.83 26.09 7.33
CA ILE A 470 2.44 27.51 7.41
C ILE A 470 2.33 27.94 8.87
N LYS A 471 1.57 27.18 9.67
CA LYS A 471 1.40 27.46 11.09
C LYS A 471 2.73 27.45 11.84
N GLN A 472 3.55 26.41 11.62
CA GLN A 472 4.86 26.29 12.27
C GLN A 472 5.77 27.48 11.93
N MET A 473 5.80 27.90 10.67
CA MET A 473 6.64 29.02 10.21
C MET A 473 6.14 30.36 10.75
N GLN A 474 4.83 30.61 10.75
CA GLN A 474 4.24 31.81 11.34
C GLN A 474 4.56 31.92 12.84
N GLU A 475 4.41 30.84 13.60
CA GLU A 475 4.76 30.80 15.02
C GLU A 475 6.26 31.03 15.25
N ALA A 476 7.12 30.46 14.41
CA ALA A 476 8.58 30.64 14.51
C ALA A 476 9.00 32.08 14.21
N ILE A 477 8.44 32.70 13.17
CA ILE A 477 8.71 34.08 12.78
C ILE A 477 8.21 35.03 13.87
N GLN A 478 6.96 34.88 14.33
CA GLN A 478 6.40 35.71 15.40
C GLN A 478 7.23 35.60 16.69
N LYS A 479 7.72 34.40 17.02
CA LYS A 479 8.60 34.21 18.18
C LYS A 479 9.97 34.87 17.98
N ALA A 480 10.53 34.85 16.78
CA ALA A 480 11.78 35.55 16.50
C ALA A 480 11.60 37.06 16.65
N GLU A 481 10.53 37.62 16.09
CA GLU A 481 10.15 39.03 16.21
C GLU A 481 9.92 39.44 17.68
N TRP A 482 9.19 38.65 18.47
CA TRP A 482 8.96 38.92 19.90
C TRP A 482 10.26 38.97 20.72
N ASN A 483 11.27 38.19 20.32
CA ASN A 483 12.56 38.12 21.00
C ASN A 483 13.63 39.03 20.36
N ASP A 484 13.24 39.94 19.46
CA ASP A 484 14.14 40.82 18.70
C ASP A 484 15.26 40.04 17.96
N ILE A 485 14.95 38.82 17.48
CA ILE A 485 15.84 37.98 16.69
C ILE A 485 15.57 38.24 15.21
N GLU A 486 16.63 38.52 14.45
CA GLU A 486 16.54 38.70 12.99
C GLU A 486 15.99 37.43 12.33
N VAL A 487 14.92 37.59 11.55
CA VAL A 487 14.28 36.50 10.80
C VAL A 487 15.09 36.27 9.52
N PRO A 488 15.64 35.05 9.31
CA PRO A 488 16.36 34.75 8.07
C PRO A 488 15.45 34.90 6.85
N GLU A 489 15.94 35.52 5.77
CA GLU A 489 15.21 35.69 4.50
C GLU A 489 14.63 34.38 3.99
N SER A 490 15.42 33.29 4.06
CA SER A 490 14.98 31.94 3.68
C SER A 490 13.72 31.43 4.40
N SER A 491 13.47 31.90 5.63
CA SER A 491 12.25 31.56 6.39
C SER A 491 11.02 32.23 5.78
N THR A 492 11.14 33.50 5.44
CA THR A 492 10.10 34.29 4.79
C THR A 492 9.82 33.77 3.38
N GLU A 493 10.87 33.49 2.60
CA GLU A 493 10.73 32.87 1.28
C GLU A 493 10.01 31.52 1.32
N PHE A 494 10.32 30.69 2.33
CA PHE A 494 9.69 29.39 2.48
C PHE A 494 8.22 29.50 2.89
N LEU A 495 7.88 30.36 3.86
CA LEU A 495 6.48 30.67 4.21
C LEU A 495 5.71 31.16 2.98
N ASN A 496 6.33 32.06 2.21
CA ASN A 496 5.75 32.60 1.00
C ASN A 496 5.47 31.50 -0.04
N HIS A 497 6.42 30.58 -0.24
CA HIS A 497 6.20 29.42 -1.10
C HIS A 497 5.03 28.55 -0.63
N LEU A 498 4.92 28.26 0.67
CA LEU A 498 3.83 27.46 1.23
C LEU A 498 2.46 28.12 1.02
N ARG A 499 2.34 29.44 1.22
CA ARG A 499 1.10 30.18 0.97
C ARG A 499 0.70 30.14 -0.50
N LYS A 500 1.66 30.17 -1.44
CA LYS A 500 1.39 29.98 -2.88
C LYS A 500 0.84 28.60 -3.18
N LEU A 501 1.37 27.56 -2.53
CA LEU A 501 0.84 26.20 -2.67
C LEU A 501 -0.56 26.04 -2.06
N ASP A 502 -0.82 26.72 -0.94
CA ASP A 502 -2.12 26.68 -0.29
C ASP A 502 -3.23 27.19 -1.21
N VAL A 503 -3.01 28.34 -1.83
CA VAL A 503 -3.93 28.88 -2.86
C VAL A 503 -4.12 27.89 -4.00
N ARG A 504 -3.06 27.26 -4.50
CA ARG A 504 -3.18 26.26 -5.58
C ARG A 504 -4.02 25.06 -5.16
N LEU A 505 -3.86 24.59 -3.93
CA LEU A 505 -4.67 23.51 -3.38
C LEU A 505 -6.13 23.93 -3.23
N GLU A 506 -6.42 25.15 -2.77
CA GLU A 506 -7.79 25.69 -2.72
C GLU A 506 -8.43 25.69 -4.12
N ILE A 507 -7.67 26.08 -5.15
CA ILE A 507 -8.12 26.03 -6.55
C ILE A 507 -8.37 24.59 -7.00
N ASP A 508 -7.43 23.68 -6.74
CA ASP A 508 -7.53 22.27 -7.13
C ASP A 508 -8.69 21.54 -6.43
N PHE A 509 -9.03 21.91 -5.20
CA PHE A 509 -10.20 21.38 -4.48
C PHE A 509 -11.52 22.05 -4.88
N GLY A 510 -11.49 23.05 -5.75
CA GLY A 510 -12.67 23.77 -6.23
C GLY A 510 -13.18 24.86 -5.29
N ASP A 511 -12.43 25.24 -4.25
CA ASP A 511 -12.78 26.35 -3.37
C ASP A 511 -12.30 27.70 -3.94
N ILE A 512 -12.88 28.05 -5.09
CA ILE A 512 -12.50 29.24 -5.86
C ILE A 512 -12.78 30.54 -5.10
N LEU A 513 -13.75 30.55 -4.18
CA LEU A 513 -14.11 31.75 -3.42
C LEU A 513 -13.06 32.07 -2.36
N THR A 514 -12.62 31.06 -1.60
CA THR A 514 -11.55 31.21 -0.62
C THR A 514 -10.25 31.61 -1.32
N ALA A 515 -9.88 30.92 -2.41
CA ALA A 515 -8.71 31.26 -3.22
C ALA A 515 -8.73 32.71 -3.71
N GLU A 516 -9.85 33.21 -4.23
CA GLU A 516 -9.98 34.60 -4.69
C GLU A 516 -9.82 35.60 -3.53
N SER A 517 -10.33 35.27 -2.35
CA SER A 517 -10.17 36.11 -1.15
C SER A 517 -8.71 36.19 -0.73
N THR A 518 -8.04 35.04 -0.58
CA THR A 518 -6.62 34.93 -0.20
C THR A 518 -5.73 35.67 -1.20
N LEU A 519 -5.99 35.53 -2.50
CA LEU A 519 -5.26 36.23 -3.55
C LEU A 519 -5.44 37.76 -3.51
N LYS A 520 -6.63 38.25 -3.14
CA LYS A 520 -6.87 39.70 -2.98
C LYS A 520 -6.10 40.30 -1.81
N GLU A 521 -5.92 39.54 -0.73
CA GLU A 521 -5.08 39.94 0.39
C GLU A 521 -3.61 39.97 -0.02
N MET A 522 -3.13 38.91 -0.69
CA MET A 522 -1.77 38.81 -1.21
C MET A 522 -1.39 39.92 -2.21
N LEU A 523 -2.35 40.55 -2.89
CA LEU A 523 -2.08 41.69 -3.78
C LEU A 523 -1.51 42.90 -3.05
N GLN A 524 -1.72 43.03 -1.73
CA GLN A 524 -1.23 44.15 -0.93
C GLN A 524 0.22 43.94 -0.46
N GLU A 525 0.78 42.74 -0.64
CA GLU A 525 2.13 42.38 -0.24
C GLU A 525 3.08 42.44 -1.45
N GLU A 526 4.17 43.21 -1.36
CA GLU A 526 5.08 43.47 -2.49
C GLU A 526 5.63 42.18 -3.12
N ASP A 527 6.06 41.21 -2.29
CA ASP A 527 6.65 39.93 -2.73
C ASP A 527 5.63 38.92 -3.30
N MET A 528 4.33 39.19 -3.14
CA MET A 528 3.25 38.30 -3.55
C MET A 528 2.37 38.87 -4.66
N ALA A 529 2.42 40.18 -4.87
CA ALA A 529 1.54 40.89 -5.79
C ALA A 529 1.56 40.29 -7.21
N ASP A 530 2.73 39.92 -7.73
CA ASP A 530 2.83 39.39 -9.09
C ASP A 530 2.27 37.97 -9.22
N PHE A 531 2.51 37.10 -8.23
CA PHE A 531 1.85 35.78 -8.17
C PHE A 531 0.33 35.95 -8.07
N ALA A 532 -0.13 36.83 -7.18
CA ALA A 532 -1.54 37.04 -6.94
C ALA A 532 -2.28 37.55 -8.19
N LYS A 533 -1.67 38.48 -8.96
CA LYS A 533 -2.21 38.96 -10.23
C LYS A 533 -2.37 37.81 -11.25
N GLN A 534 -1.34 36.98 -11.41
CA GLN A 534 -1.35 35.88 -12.39
C GLN A 534 -2.45 34.85 -12.08
N GLU A 535 -2.55 34.41 -10.82
CA GLU A 535 -3.57 33.42 -10.43
C GLU A 535 -5.00 34.00 -10.46
N LEU A 536 -5.19 35.29 -10.15
CA LEU A 536 -6.50 35.95 -10.31
C LEU A 536 -6.94 36.04 -11.78
N GLU A 537 -6.00 36.19 -12.72
CA GLU A 537 -6.30 36.11 -14.16
C GLU A 537 -6.67 34.68 -14.57
N PHE A 538 -5.94 33.68 -14.07
CA PHE A 538 -6.26 32.27 -14.30
C PHE A 538 -7.66 31.87 -13.76
N LEU A 539 -8.05 32.36 -12.58
CA LEU A 539 -9.39 32.15 -12.04
C LEU A 539 -10.49 32.78 -12.90
N LYS A 540 -10.22 33.92 -13.56
CA LYS A 540 -11.17 34.54 -14.49
C LYS A 540 -11.35 33.67 -15.74
N THR A 541 -10.29 33.05 -16.26
CA THR A 541 -10.38 32.14 -17.41
C THR A 541 -11.16 30.88 -17.07
N LEU A 542 -10.90 30.25 -15.91
CA LEU A 542 -11.66 29.09 -15.42
C LEU A 542 -13.17 29.33 -15.32
N ARG A 543 -13.58 30.54 -14.90
CA ARG A 543 -15.00 30.95 -14.80
C ARG A 543 -15.67 31.22 -16.16
N LEU A 544 -14.90 31.50 -17.21
CA LEU A 544 -15.42 31.72 -18.56
C LEU A 544 -15.64 30.39 -19.29
N ASP A 545 -14.78 29.41 -19.07
CA ASP A 545 -14.90 28.06 -19.64
C ASP A 545 -16.09 27.29 -19.04
N THR A 546 -16.31 27.39 -17.73
CA THR A 546 -17.51 26.80 -17.07
C THR A 546 -18.84 27.42 -17.52
N LYS A 547 -18.84 28.65 -18.05
CA LYS A 547 -20.06 29.28 -18.61
C LYS A 547 -20.36 28.84 -20.04
N THR A 548 -19.36 28.38 -20.79
CA THR A 548 -19.52 27.95 -22.19
C THR A 548 -20.00 26.49 -22.33
N GLU A 549 -19.88 25.67 -21.28
CA GLU A 549 -20.35 24.27 -21.24
C GLU A 549 -21.81 24.09 -20.77
N SER A 550 -22.53 25.16 -20.45
CA SER A 550 -23.98 25.05 -20.14
C SER A 550 -24.78 24.69 -21.41
N PRO A 551 -25.62 23.62 -21.41
CA PRO A 551 -26.33 23.20 -22.61
C PRO A 551 -27.35 24.26 -23.03
N LYS A 552 -27.24 24.73 -24.29
CA LYS A 552 -28.32 25.45 -24.96
C LYS A 552 -29.54 24.55 -25.03
N THR A 553 -30.46 24.66 -24.07
CA THR A 553 -31.79 24.07 -24.17
C THR A 553 -32.51 24.67 -25.37
N ASN A 554 -32.60 23.90 -26.45
CA ASN A 554 -33.38 24.20 -27.64
C ASN A 554 -34.87 24.30 -27.29
N LYS A 555 -35.35 25.51 -26.96
CA LYS A 555 -36.77 25.85 -27.10
C LYS A 555 -37.04 26.21 -28.56
N LYS A 556 -37.21 25.19 -29.41
CA LYS A 556 -38.02 25.33 -30.63
C LYS A 556 -39.45 24.91 -30.31
N GLY A 557 -40.24 25.87 -29.84
CA GLY A 557 -41.69 25.76 -29.90
C GLY A 557 -42.13 25.88 -31.35
N SER A 558 -42.63 24.78 -31.90
CA SER A 558 -43.34 24.72 -33.17
C SER A 558 -44.56 25.65 -33.13
N LYS A 559 -44.59 26.62 -34.05
CA LYS A 559 -45.81 27.31 -34.45
C LYS A 559 -46.31 26.70 -35.76
N SER A 560 -47.64 26.71 -35.85
CA SER A 560 -48.54 26.66 -37.00
C SER A 560 -49.01 25.31 -37.57
N ASN A 561 -50.34 25.19 -37.45
CA ASN A 561 -51.38 24.62 -38.32
C ASN A 561 -51.55 23.11 -38.41
#